data_AF-T1CIH2-F1
#
_entry.id   AF-T1CIH2-F1
#
_cell.length_a   1.000
_cell.length_b   1.000
_cell.length_c   1.000
_cell.angle_alpha   90.00
_cell.angle_beta   90.00
_cell.angle_gamma   90.00
#
_symmetry.space_group_name_H-M   'P 1'
#
loop_
_entity.id
_entity.type
_entity.pdbx_description
1 polymer ?
#
loop_
_entity_poly.entity_id
_entity_poly.type
_entity_poly.pdbx_seq_one_letter_code
_entity_poly.pdbx_strand_id
1 'polypeptide(L)' 'MAARRWGPTIASGAGVDRKTARRYIEAAVGLGLDRDGGESQLSDALIGGVCEAVRPSRPHGHGASWAQLCTQ' A
#
# COMPACT_ATOMS: atom_id res chain seq x y z
N MET A 1 -22.63 13.41 5.13
CA MET A 1 -22.21 12.48 4.06
C MET A 1 -21.28 11.43 4.66
N ALA A 2 -21.79 10.22 4.88
CA ALA A 2 -21.07 9.19 5.62
C ALA A 2 -19.89 8.64 4.80
N ALA A 3 -18.69 8.64 5.40
CA ALA A 3 -17.50 8.00 4.88
C ALA A 3 -17.80 6.52 4.60
N ARG A 4 -18.09 6.19 3.34
CA ARG A 4 -18.37 4.83 2.91
C ARG A 4 -17.14 3.97 3.23
N ARG A 5 -17.34 2.93 4.04
CA ARG A 5 -16.31 2.02 4.54
C ARG A 5 -15.83 1.11 3.40
N TRP A 6 -14.90 1.58 2.56
CA TRP A 6 -14.42 0.82 1.38
C TRP A 6 -13.33 -0.21 1.70
N GLY A 7 -12.55 0.01 2.78
CA GLY A 7 -11.40 -0.84 3.12
C GLY A 7 -11.68 -2.37 3.14
N PRO A 8 -12.82 -2.86 3.68
CA PRO A 8 -13.14 -4.27 3.68
C PRO A 8 -13.52 -4.83 2.30
N THR A 9 -14.31 -4.09 1.51
CA THR A 9 -14.80 -4.54 0.20
C THR A 9 -13.68 -4.59 -0.84
N ILE A 10 -12.81 -3.57 -0.85
CA ILE A 10 -11.65 -3.53 -1.75
C ILE A 10 -10.66 -4.65 -1.43
N ALA A 11 -10.36 -4.86 -0.14
CA ALA A 11 -9.46 -5.93 0.29
C ALA A 11 -9.93 -7.31 -0.18
N SER A 12 -11.22 -7.60 -0.01
CA SER A 12 -11.82 -8.86 -0.47
C SER A 12 -11.80 -9.00 -2.00
N GLY A 13 -12.11 -7.93 -2.73
CA GLY A 13 -12.13 -7.96 -4.20
C GLY A 13 -10.73 -8.12 -4.82
N ALA A 14 -9.70 -7.60 -4.15
CA ALA A 14 -8.31 -7.68 -4.61
C ALA A 14 -7.55 -8.91 -4.05
N GLY A 15 -8.17 -9.72 -3.18
CA GLY A 15 -7.51 -10.87 -2.56
C GLY A 15 -6.38 -10.52 -1.59
N VAL A 16 -6.38 -9.29 -1.04
CA VAL A 16 -5.35 -8.80 -0.11
C VAL A 16 -5.90 -8.64 1.30
N ASP A 17 -5.02 -8.63 2.30
CA ASP A 17 -5.45 -8.31 3.65
C ASP A 17 -5.85 -6.83 3.79
N ARG A 18 -6.72 -6.53 4.77
CA ARG A 18 -7.27 -5.18 4.97
C ARG A 18 -6.22 -4.13 5.30
N LYS A 19 -5.11 -4.50 5.96
CA LYS A 19 -4.02 -3.59 6.30
C LYS A 19 -3.22 -3.24 5.05
N THR A 20 -2.99 -4.21 4.17
CA THR A 20 -2.39 -3.98 2.86
C THR A 20 -3.25 -3.06 2.02
N ALA A 21 -4.55 -3.37 1.84
CA ALA A 21 -5.45 -2.49 1.09
C ALA A 21 -5.46 -1.05 1.66
N ARG A 22 -5.53 -0.90 2.99
CA ARG A 22 -5.52 0.42 3.63
C ARG A 22 -4.23 1.18 3.34
N ARG A 23 -3.06 0.53 3.47
CA ARG A 23 -1.76 1.17 3.27
C ARG A 23 -1.60 1.70 1.84
N TYR A 24 -2.05 0.94 0.85
CA TYR A 24 -2.02 1.36 -0.56
C TYR A 24 -2.96 2.54 -0.82
N ILE A 25 -4.19 2.50 -0.28
CA ILE A 25 -5.16 3.58 -0.42
C ILE A 25 -4.65 4.88 0.23
N GLU A 26 -4.10 4.79 1.45
CA GLU A 26 -3.53 5.95 2.15
C GLU A 26 -2.37 6.57 1.37
N ALA A 27 -1.46 5.75 0.82
CA ALA A 27 -0.36 6.23 -0.02
C ALA A 27 -0.87 6.92 -1.30
N ALA A 28 -1.86 6.33 -1.98
CA ALA A 28 -2.45 6.90 -3.19
C ALA A 28 -3.13 8.25 -2.93
N VAL A 29 -3.91 8.37 -1.85
CA VAL A 29 -4.53 9.64 -1.44
C VAL A 29 -3.46 10.67 -1.10
N GLY A 30 -2.37 10.28 -0.43
CA GLY A 30 -1.23 11.16 -0.15
C GLY A 30 -0.52 11.69 -1.40
N LEU A 31 -0.62 10.98 -2.53
CA LEU A 31 -0.08 11.37 -3.84
C LEU A 31 -1.09 12.11 -4.72
N GLY A 32 -2.28 12.42 -4.20
CA GLY A 32 -3.29 13.22 -4.91
C GLY A 32 -4.36 12.41 -5.65
N LEU A 33 -4.50 11.11 -5.38
CA LEU A 33 -5.65 10.35 -5.85
C LEU A 33 -6.94 10.91 -5.22
N ASP A 34 -7.89 11.32 -6.05
CA ASP A 34 -9.24 11.66 -5.62
C ASP A 34 -10.12 10.40 -5.63
N ARG A 35 -10.91 10.19 -4.59
CA ARG A 35 -11.79 9.00 -4.52
C ARG A 35 -13.01 9.10 -5.43
N ASP A 36 -13.34 10.30 -5.87
CA ASP A 36 -14.46 10.56 -6.78
C ASP A 36 -13.99 10.92 -8.20
N GLY A 37 -12.67 10.96 -8.46
CA GLY A 37 -12.09 11.41 -9.73
C GLY A 37 -12.00 10.36 -10.84
N GLY A 38 -12.40 9.11 -10.55
CA GLY A 38 -12.52 8.03 -11.54
C GLY A 38 -11.19 7.42 -12.01
N GLU A 39 -11.28 6.49 -12.95
CA GLU A 39 -10.15 5.64 -13.36
C GLU A 39 -9.07 6.36 -14.17
N SER A 40 -9.39 7.51 -14.78
CA SER A 40 -8.42 8.29 -15.57
C SER A 40 -7.23 8.81 -14.76
N GLN A 41 -7.35 8.84 -13.42
CA GLN A 41 -6.28 9.20 -12.50
C GLN A 41 -5.24 8.09 -12.33
N LEU A 42 -5.58 6.84 -12.66
CA LEU A 42 -4.74 5.64 -12.47
C LEU A 42 -3.65 5.52 -13.54
N SER A 43 -2.83 6.56 -13.64
CA SER A 43 -1.65 6.59 -14.51
C SER A 43 -0.51 5.75 -13.94
N ASP A 44 0.37 5.27 -14.82
CA ASP A 44 1.60 4.56 -14.44
C ASP A 44 2.45 5.37 -13.46
N ALA A 45 2.47 6.69 -13.59
CA ALA A 45 3.18 7.59 -12.69
C ALA A 45 2.61 7.54 -11.26
N LEU A 46 1.28 7.56 -11.12
CA LEU A 46 0.62 7.42 -9.82
C LEU A 46 0.88 6.02 -9.24
N ILE A 47 0.71 4.97 -10.03
CA ILE A 47 0.90 3.58 -9.59
C ILE A 47 2.34 3.37 -9.13
N GLY A 48 3.33 3.84 -9.91
CA GLY A 48 4.74 3.79 -9.55
C GLY A 48 5.03 4.52 -8.25
N GLY A 49 4.49 5.73 -8.07
CA GLY A 49 4.64 6.50 -6.84
C GLY A 49 4.06 5.78 -5.61
N VAL A 50 2.89 5.16 -5.75
CA VAL A 50 2.29 4.36 -4.66
C VAL A 50 3.18 3.17 -4.31
N CYS A 51 3.66 2.42 -5.30
CA CYS A 51 4.57 1.29 -5.10
C CYS A 51 5.84 1.70 -4.35
N GLU A 52 6.43 2.84 -4.69
CA GLU A 52 7.59 3.37 -3.98
C GLU A 52 7.25 3.81 -2.54
N ALA A 53 6.12 4.50 -2.34
CA ALA A 53 5.69 4.95 -1.02
C ALA A 53 5.38 3.79 -0.06
N VAL A 54 4.83 2.67 -0.56
CA VAL A 54 4.54 1.49 0.26
C VAL A 54 5.74 0.55 0.42
N ARG A 55 6.79 0.74 -0.40
CA ARG A 55 7.97 -0.13 -0.45
C ARG A 55 8.53 -0.31 0.97
N PRO A 56 8.65 -1.55 1.48
CA PRO A 56 9.19 -1.79 2.80
C PRO A 56 10.64 -1.29 2.87
N SER A 57 10.90 -0.27 3.70
CA SER A 57 12.27 0.10 4.04
C SER A 57 12.86 -1.02 4.90
N ARG A 58 13.73 -1.82 4.32
CA ARG A 58 14.59 -2.76 5.04
C ARG A 58 16.01 -2.21 5.04
N PRO A 59 16.37 -1.31 5.98
CA PRO A 59 17.68 -0.67 5.99
C PRO A 59 18.86 -1.66 6.02
N HIS A 60 18.65 -2.89 6.50
CA HIS A 60 19.68 -3.93 6.57
C HIS A 60 19.30 -5.24 5.86
N GLY A 61 18.20 -5.26 5.08
CA GLY A 61 17.69 -6.47 4.39
C GLY A 61 17.17 -7.58 5.31
N HIS A 62 17.60 -7.61 6.57
CA HIS A 62 17.48 -8.74 7.48
C HIS A 62 17.17 -8.28 8.90
N GLY A 63 16.30 -9.01 9.60
CA GLY A 63 15.95 -8.74 11.01
C GLY A 63 16.89 -9.42 11.99
N ALA A 64 16.72 -9.15 13.29
CA ALA A 64 17.56 -9.74 14.35
C ALA A 64 17.58 -11.29 14.32
N SER A 65 16.47 -11.93 13.94
CA SER A 65 16.41 -13.39 13.77
C SER A 65 17.32 -13.91 12.64
N TRP A 66 17.48 -13.13 11.58
CA TRP A 66 18.39 -13.45 10.47
C TRP A 66 19.85 -13.31 10.89
N ALA A 67 20.18 -12.33 11.74
CA ALA A 67 21.54 -12.17 12.26
C ALA A 67 21.99 -13.40 13.07
N GLN A 68 21.06 -14.05 13.77
CA GLN A 68 21.34 -15.31 14.48
C GLN A 68 21.67 -16.47 13.54
N LEU A 69 21.15 -16.48 12.30
CA LEU A 69 21.46 -17.50 11.30
C LEU A 69 22.83 -17.27 10.64
N CYS A 70 23.24 -16.00 10.45
CA CYS A 70 24.55 -15.66 9.89
C CYS A 70 25.73 -15.85 10.86
N THR A 71 25.46 -16.10 12.14
CA THR A 71 26.49 -16.28 13.17
C THR A 71 26.71 -17.76 13.53
N GLN A 72 26.09 -18.70 12.80
CA GLN A 72 26.33 -20.15 12.94
C GLN A 72 27.44 -20.65 12.01
#